data_AF-A0A2E5WFU5-F1
#
_entry.id   AF-A0A2E5WFU5-F1
#
_cell.length_a   1.000
_cell.length_b   1.000
_cell.length_c   1.000
_cell.angle_alpha   90.00
_cell.angle_beta   90.00
_cell.angle_gamma   90.00
#
_symmetry.space_group_name_H-M   'P 1'
#
loop_
_entity.id
_entity.type
_entity.pdbx_description
1 polymer ?
#
loop_
_entity_poly.entity_id
_entity_poly.type
_entity_poly.pdbx_seq_one_letter_code
_entity_poly.pdbx_strand_id
1 'polypeptide(L)' 'MKIWKARFFKRPYLGTPGQVARISRDEVYIICGDHHAIVLEEVELNGKRRKPTDFIKSIKGRLSS' A
#
# COMPACT_ATOMS: atom_id res chain seq x y z
N MET A 1 -10.95 -4.48 3.88
CA MET A 1 -10.01 -4.43 2.73
C MET A 1 -9.26 -5.75 2.69
N LYS A 2 -9.09 -6.34 1.51
CA LYS A 2 -8.32 -7.58 1.33
C LYS A 2 -7.16 -7.33 0.36
N ILE A 3 -5.96 -7.80 0.69
CA ILE A 3 -4.81 -7.77 -0.21
C ILE A 3 -4.82 -9.08 -0.99
N TRP A 4 -4.90 -9.00 -2.32
CA TRP A 4 -4.89 -10.17 -3.20
C TRP A 4 -3.50 -10.48 -3.72
N LYS A 5 -2.74 -9.43 -4.04
CA LYS A 5 -1.40 -9.58 -4.59
C LYS A 5 -0.49 -8.47 -4.07
N ALA A 6 0.67 -8.88 -3.58
CA ALA A 6 1.75 -8.01 -3.18
C ALA A 6 3.09 -8.69 -3.46
N ARG A 7 4.13 -7.89 -3.67
CA ARG A 7 5.50 -8.36 -3.84
C ARG A 7 6.41 -7.73 -2.79
N PHE A 8 7.45 -8.44 -2.39
CA PHE A 8 8.49 -7.85 -1.55
C PHE A 8 9.23 -6.75 -2.31
N PHE A 9 9.49 -5.64 -1.62
CA PHE A 9 10.46 -4.66 -2.06
C PHE A 9 11.85 -5.15 -1.68
N LYS A 10 12.77 -5.20 -2.65
CA LYS A 10 14.06 -5.87 -2.51
C LYS A 10 15.12 -5.06 -1.75
N ARG A 11 14.85 -3.79 -1.42
CA ARG A 11 15.80 -2.92 -0.72
C ARG A 11 15.29 -2.64 0.68
N PRO A 12 16.19 -2.47 1.66
CA PRO A 12 15.79 -2.08 3.00
C PRO A 12 15.00 -0.78 2.95
N TYR A 13 13.91 -0.74 3.69
CA TYR A 13 13.02 0.39 3.79
C TYR A 13 12.85 0.74 5.26
N LEU A 14 13.34 1.92 5.66
CA LEU A 14 13.26 2.39 7.03
C LEU A 14 11.98 3.19 7.25
N GLY A 15 11.38 3.03 8.42
CA GLY A 15 10.24 3.81 8.90
C GLY A 15 9.32 3.00 9.80
N THR A 16 8.14 3.53 10.05
CA THR A 16 7.18 2.92 10.97
C THR A 16 6.41 1.79 10.27
N PRO A 17 6.41 0.55 10.80
CA PRO A 17 5.59 -0.54 10.25
C PRO A 17 4.11 -0.15 10.14
N GLY A 18 3.48 -0.49 9.02
CA GLY A 18 2.11 -0.11 8.69
C GLY A 18 1.98 1.25 8.00
N GLN A 19 3.03 2.06 7.96
CA GLN A 19 3.01 3.34 7.24
C GLN A 19 3.02 3.13 5.73
N VAL A 20 2.21 3.91 5.02
CA VAL A 20 2.31 4.03 3.56
C VAL A 20 3.48 4.95 3.24
N ALA A 21 4.56 4.35 2.76
CA ALA A 21 5.84 5.03 2.56
C ALA A 21 5.87 5.86 1.27
N ARG A 22 5.28 5.32 0.22
CA ARG A 22 5.27 5.90 -1.12
C ARG A 22 4.06 5.44 -1.90
N ILE A 23 3.49 6.36 -2.65
CA ILE A 23 2.43 6.10 -3.64
C ILE A 23 2.99 6.54 -4.99
N SER A 24 3.14 5.61 -5.93
CA SER A 24 3.46 5.91 -7.32
C SER A 24 2.19 5.81 -8.18
N ARG A 25 2.30 5.95 -9.51
CA ARG A 25 1.13 5.85 -10.41
C ARG A 25 0.46 4.47 -10.37
N ASP A 26 1.23 3.42 -10.12
CA ASP A 26 0.74 2.04 -10.17
C ASP A 26 1.01 1.23 -8.89
N GLU A 27 1.80 1.77 -7.97
CA GLU A 27 2.31 0.99 -6.84
C GLU A 27 2.13 1.72 -5.52
N VAL A 28 1.87 0.94 -4.47
CA VAL A 28 1.78 1.42 -3.09
C VAL A 28 2.78 0.65 -2.26
N TYR A 29 3.65 1.39 -1.59
CA TYR A 29 4.68 0.85 -0.72
C TYR A 29 4.21 0.95 0.72
N ILE A 30 4.15 -0.19 1.42
CA ILE A 30 3.85 -0.26 2.85
C ILE A 30 5.09 -0.74 3.57
N ILE A 31 5.50 0.01 4.59
CA ILE A 31 6.62 -0.37 5.45
C ILE A 31 6.16 -1.53 6.33
N CYS A 32 6.98 -2.58 6.39
CA CYS A 32 6.81 -3.71 7.28
C CYS A 32 7.87 -3.67 8.38
N GLY A 33 7.77 -4.58 9.34
CA GLY A 33 8.84 -4.79 10.32
C GLY A 33 10.15 -5.24 9.66
N ASP A 34 11.22 -5.24 10.44
CA ASP A 34 12.54 -5.77 10.05
C ASP A 34 13.16 -5.06 8.83
N HIS A 35 12.92 -3.77 8.65
CA HIS A 35 13.41 -2.98 7.51
C HIS A 35 12.94 -3.49 6.13
N HIS A 36 11.83 -4.22 6.07
CA HIS A 36 11.24 -4.67 4.82
C HIS A 36 10.07 -3.77 4.41
N ALA A 37 9.74 -3.78 3.12
CA ALA A 37 8.50 -3.20 2.63
C ALA A 37 7.84 -4.14 1.63
N ILE A 38 6.52 -4.04 1.53
CA ILE A 38 5.75 -4.69 0.47
C ILE A 38 5.24 -3.65 -0.51
N VAL A 39 5.16 -4.06 -1.77
CA VAL A 39 4.50 -3.30 -2.83
C VAL A 39 3.18 -3.98 -3.12
N LEU A 40 2.08 -3.26 -2.87
CA LEU A 40 0.75 -3.75 -3.23
C LEU A 40 0.58 -3.68 -4.75
N GLU A 41 0.04 -4.74 -5.32
CA GLU A 41 -0.29 -4.83 -6.75
C GLU A 41 -1.80 -4.94 -6.98
N GLU A 42 -2.52 -5.64 -6.10
CA GLU A 42 -3.96 -5.86 -6.21
C GLU A 42 -4.65 -5.87 -4.84
N VAL A 43 -5.70 -5.08 -4.70
CA VAL A 43 -6.50 -4.98 -3.48
C VAL A 43 -7.99 -5.09 -3.80
N GLU A 44 -8.76 -5.57 -2.84
CA GLU A 44 -10.21 -5.57 -2.90
C GLU A 44 -10.81 -4.66 -1.83
N LEU A 45 -11.69 -3.79 -2.30
CA LEU A 45 -12.48 -2.88 -1.48
C LEU A 45 -13.93 -2.93 -1.95
N ASN A 46 -14.86 -3.05 -1.00
CA ASN A 46 -16.30 -3.12 -1.27
C ASN A 46 -16.64 -4.22 -2.30
N GLY A 47 -15.98 -5.38 -2.20
CA GLY A 47 -16.19 -6.53 -3.09
C GLY A 47 -15.67 -6.35 -4.52
N LYS A 48 -14.97 -5.25 -4.84
CA LYS A 48 -14.37 -5.02 -6.17
C LYS A 48 -12.86 -5.01 -6.08
N ARG A 49 -12.20 -5.82 -6.93
CA ARG A 49 -10.75 -5.81 -7.09
C ARG A 49 -10.32 -4.64 -7.95
N ARG A 50 -9.29 -3.92 -7.50
CA ARG A 50 -8.80 -2.69 -8.14
C ARG A 50 -7.31 -2.54 -7.92
N LYS A 51 -6.71 -1.59 -8.66
CA LYS A 51 -5.35 -1.15 -8.39
C LYS A 51 -5.30 -0.41 -7.04
N PRO A 52 -4.22 -0.58 -6.26
CA PRO A 52 -4.05 0.09 -4.97
C PRO A 52 -4.09 1.62 -5.05
N THR A 53 -3.70 2.19 -6.19
CA THR A 53 -3.65 3.65 -6.40
C THR A 53 -5.03 4.29 -6.52
N ASP A 54 -6.03 3.57 -7.04
CA ASP A 54 -7.42 4.01 -7.04
C ASP A 54 -7.99 4.11 -5.62
N PHE A 55 -7.51 3.22 -4.74
CA PHE A 55 -7.94 3.18 -3.35
C PHE A 55 -7.28 4.28 -2.51
N ILE A 56 -5.96 4.47 -2.58
CA ILE A 56 -5.29 5.40 -1.67
C ILE A 56 -5.68 6.87 -1.91
N LYS A 57 -6.03 7.24 -3.15
CA LYS A 57 -6.64 8.55 -3.41
C LYS A 57 -7.91 8.78 -2.61
N SER A 58 -8.73 7.74 -2.42
CA SER A 58 -9.98 7.80 -1.64
C SER A 58 -9.75 7.85 -0.12
N ILE A 59 -8.66 7.27 0.40
CA ILE A 59 -8.35 7.29 1.84
C ILE A 59 -7.69 8.60 2.26
N LYS A 60 -6.83 9.19 1.41
CA LYS A 60 -6.17 10.46 1.72
C LYS A 60 -7.19 11.57 2.06
N GLY A 61 -8.34 11.58 1.39
CA GLY A 61 -9.42 12.52 1.71
C GLY A 61 -10.18 12.23 3.02
N ARG A 62 -10.01 11.05 3.64
CA ARG A 62 -10.62 10.67 4.92
C ARG A 62 -9.68 10.81 6.11
N LEU A 63 -8.37 10.83 5.90
CA LEU A 63 -7.35 11.02 6.96
C LEU A 63 -7.02 12.50 7.22
N SER A 64 -7.61 13.42 6.47
CA SER A 64 -7.45 14.87 6.64
C SER A 64 -8.62 15.50 7.42
N SER A 65 -9.07 14.86 8.49
CA SER A 65 -10.07 15.39 9.43
C SER A 65 -9.49 15.50 10.83
#